data_AF-A0A7Y2XYT1-F1
#
_entry.id   AF-A0A7Y2XYT1-F1
#
_cell.length_a   1.000
_cell.length_b   1.000
_cell.length_c   1.000
_cell.angle_alpha   90.00
_cell.angle_beta   90.00
_cell.angle_gamma   90.00
#
_symmetry.space_group_name_H-M   'P 1'
#
loop_
_entity.id
_entity.type
_entity.pdbx_description
1 polymer ?
#
loop_
_entity_poly.entity_id
_entity_poly.type
_entity_poly.pdbx_seq_one_letter_code
_entity_poly.pdbx_strand_id
1 'polypeptide(L)'
;GDANLDPSGRDGRGQIMAMLLSHPLLQDPLMGLATVDWPQTGPLRVDYVLPSSDWQVTDAGVMPINLGASRHALVWVDVTR
;
A
#
# COMPACT_ATOMS: atom_id res chain seq x y z
N GLY A 1 5.38 1.57 5.05
CA GLY A 1 4.75 2.26 6.18
C GLY A 1 3.55 3.06 5.69
N ASP A 2 2.94 3.80 6.62
CA ASP A 2 1.79 4.67 6.38
C ASP A 2 2.23 5.96 5.69
N ALA A 3 2.01 6.04 4.37
CA ALA A 3 2.27 7.25 3.59
C ALA A 3 1.08 8.22 3.61
N ASN A 4 -0.08 7.77 4.10
CA ASN A 4 -1.32 8.52 4.21
C ASN A 4 -1.79 9.18 2.90
N LEU A 5 -1.48 8.56 1.76
CA LEU A 5 -1.82 9.05 0.41
C LEU A 5 -2.41 7.91 -0.43
N ASP A 6 -3.63 8.11 -0.92
CA ASP A 6 -4.26 7.20 -1.87
C ASP A 6 -3.88 7.55 -3.32
N PRO A 7 -3.52 6.58 -4.17
CA PRO A 7 -3.00 6.86 -5.51
C PRO A 7 -4.11 7.19 -6.51
N SER A 8 -5.38 6.90 -6.21
CA SER A 8 -6.52 7.15 -7.11
C SER A 8 -6.98 8.61 -7.14
N GLY A 9 -6.29 9.52 -6.43
CA GLY A 9 -6.48 10.96 -6.58
C GLY A 9 -7.64 11.54 -5.77
N ARG A 10 -7.89 11.01 -4.58
CA ARG A 10 -8.70 11.68 -3.55
C ARG A 10 -7.94 12.89 -2.97
N ASP A 11 -8.43 13.47 -1.86
CA ASP A 11 -7.76 14.60 -1.20
C ASP A 11 -6.27 14.30 -0.92
N GLY A 12 -5.39 15.26 -1.24
CA GLY A 12 -3.94 15.15 -1.05
C GLY A 12 -3.12 15.08 -2.34
N ARG A 13 -1.94 14.46 -2.26
CA ARG A 13 -0.95 14.36 -3.37
C ARG A 13 -1.00 13.01 -4.09
N GLY A 14 -2.20 12.53 -4.43
CA GLY A 14 -2.39 11.21 -5.05
C GLY A 14 -1.59 11.00 -6.35
N GLN A 15 -1.42 12.05 -7.16
CA GLN A 15 -0.57 11.98 -8.37
C GLN A 15 0.90 11.71 -8.06
N ILE A 16 1.45 12.29 -6.99
CA ILE A 16 2.83 12.04 -6.57
C ILE A 16 2.97 10.60 -6.05
N MET A 17 1.95 10.10 -5.35
CA MET A 17 1.94 8.70 -4.93
C MET A 17 1.89 7.76 -6.13
N ALA A 18 1.03 8.03 -7.12
CA ALA A 18 0.99 7.26 -8.37
C ALA A 18 2.33 7.29 -9.12
N MET A 19 3.02 8.44 -9.16
CA MET A 19 4.36 8.55 -9.73
C MET A 19 5.38 7.67 -8.97
N LEU A 20 5.37 7.71 -7.63
CA LEU A 20 6.23 6.87 -6.80
C LEU A 20 5.98 5.38 -7.05
N LEU A 21 4.72 4.95 -7.10
CA LEU A 21 4.34 3.56 -7.37
C LEU A 21 4.72 3.10 -8.78
N SER A 22 4.82 4.03 -9.74
CA SER A 22 5.29 3.73 -11.10
C SER A 22 6.82 3.77 -11.27
N HIS A 23 7.56 4.10 -10.22
CA HIS A 23 9.01 4.30 -10.32
C HIS A 23 9.74 2.97 -10.61
N PRO A 24 10.58 2.88 -11.65
CA PRO A 24 11.14 1.60 -12.12
C PRO A 24 12.13 0.92 -11.16
N LEU A 25 12.63 1.66 -10.16
CA LEU A 25 13.48 1.10 -9.10
C LEU A 25 12.69 0.52 -7.92
N LEU A 26 11.35 0.62 -7.94
CA LEU A 26 10.48 0.13 -6.88
C LEU A 26 9.48 -0.87 -7.46
N GLN A 27 9.04 -1.79 -6.62
CA GLN A 27 8.00 -2.77 -6.94
C GLN A 27 6.75 -2.46 -6.12
N ASP A 28 5.59 -2.48 -6.79
CA ASP A 28 4.28 -2.41 -6.13
C ASP A 28 3.57 -3.77 -6.22
N PRO A 29 3.76 -4.68 -5.24
CA PRO A 29 3.15 -6.00 -5.29
C PRO A 29 1.66 -6.03 -4.92
N LEU A 30 1.08 -4.90 -4.48
CA LEU A 30 -0.27 -4.83 -3.90
C LEU A 30 -1.11 -3.74 -4.56
N MET A 31 -0.95 -3.58 -5.87
CA MET A 31 -1.62 -2.57 -6.67
C MET A 31 -3.15 -2.61 -6.45
N GLY A 32 -3.70 -1.47 -6.03
CA GLY A 32 -5.15 -1.27 -5.89
C GLY A 32 -5.79 -1.88 -4.64
N LEU A 33 -5.03 -2.51 -3.74
CA LEU A 33 -5.57 -3.06 -2.51
C LEU A 33 -5.68 -2.00 -1.42
N ALA A 34 -6.88 -1.82 -0.86
CA ALA A 34 -7.11 -0.92 0.27
C ALA A 34 -6.47 -1.47 1.55
N THR A 35 -5.93 -0.57 2.38
CA THR A 35 -5.28 -0.89 3.66
C THR A 35 -6.05 -0.31 4.85
N VAL A 36 -7.05 0.54 4.60
CA VAL A 36 -7.99 1.06 5.59
C VAL A 36 -9.38 1.12 4.98
N ASP A 37 -10.40 1.11 5.84
CA ASP A 37 -11.77 1.49 5.49
C ASP A 37 -12.30 2.44 6.57
N TRP A 38 -12.40 3.73 6.23
CA TRP A 38 -12.87 4.76 7.16
C TRP A 38 -14.33 5.09 6.88
N PRO A 39 -15.19 5.23 7.91
CA PRO A 39 -16.62 5.45 7.71
C PRO A 39 -16.98 6.64 6.79
N GLN A 40 -16.19 7.71 6.82
CA GLN A 40 -16.46 8.94 6.06
C GLN A 40 -15.83 8.95 4.66
N THR A 41 -14.73 8.23 4.46
CA THR A 41 -13.92 8.31 3.22
C THR A 41 -14.02 7.04 2.38
N GLY A 42 -14.42 5.92 3.01
CA GLY A 42 -14.46 4.59 2.44
C GLY A 42 -13.08 3.92 2.39
N PRO A 43 -12.93 2.88 1.55
CA PRO A 43 -11.68 2.16 1.43
C PRO A 43 -10.61 3.00 0.74
N LEU A 44 -9.43 3.04 1.35
CA LEU A 44 -8.24 3.72 0.84
C LEU A 44 -7.02 2.83 0.94
N ARG A 45 -6.06 3.06 0.05
CA ARG A 45 -4.71 2.50 0.16
C ARG A 45 -3.77 3.57 0.71
N VAL A 46 -3.33 3.41 1.95
CA VAL A 46 -2.46 4.40 2.62
C VAL A 46 -1.17 3.81 3.17
N ASP A 47 -1.09 2.48 3.27
CA ASP A 47 0.09 1.75 3.72
C ASP A 47 0.77 1.01 2.57
N TYR A 48 2.10 1.09 2.53
CA TYR A 48 2.90 0.57 1.42
C TYR A 48 4.16 -0.15 1.90
N VAL A 49 4.52 -1.23 1.22
CA VAL A 49 5.85 -1.83 1.26
C VAL A 49 6.32 -1.91 -0.19
N LEU A 50 7.39 -1.18 -0.52
CA LEU A 50 7.90 -1.03 -1.88
C LEU A 50 9.33 -1.55 -1.95
N PRO A 51 9.54 -2.87 -2.15
CA PRO A 51 10.87 -3.42 -2.35
C PRO A 51 11.57 -2.77 -3.54
N SER A 52 12.89 -2.63 -3.47
CA SER A 52 13.68 -2.20 -4.63
C SER A 52 13.67 -3.28 -5.72
N SER A 53 13.85 -2.88 -6.98
CA SER A 53 13.73 -3.78 -8.14
C SER A 53 14.81 -4.87 -8.25
N ASP A 54 15.84 -4.82 -7.40
CA ASP A 54 16.89 -5.84 -7.29
C ASP A 54 16.53 -7.00 -6.35
N TRP A 55 15.43 -6.90 -5.58
CA TRP A 55 14.89 -8.01 -4.81
C TRP A 55 13.82 -8.76 -5.61
N GLN A 56 13.71 -10.08 -5.41
CA GLN A 56 12.59 -10.85 -5.91
C GLN A 56 11.46 -10.86 -4.86
N VAL A 57 10.27 -10.40 -5.25
CA VAL A 57 9.05 -10.59 -4.44
C VAL A 57 8.56 -12.02 -4.64
N THR A 58 8.50 -12.80 -3.56
CA THR A 58 8.02 -14.19 -3.60
C THR A 58 6.55 -14.31 -3.23
N ASP A 59 6.06 -13.44 -2.36
CA ASP A 59 4.66 -13.36 -1.98
C ASP A 59 4.35 -11.99 -1.35
N ALA A 60 3.08 -11.59 -1.31
CA ALA A 60 2.64 -10.36 -0.68
C ALA A 60 1.16 -10.41 -0.32
N GLY A 61 0.75 -9.66 0.70
CA GLY A 61 -0.66 -9.59 1.05
C GLY A 61 -1.05 -8.44 1.96
N VAL A 62 -2.36 -8.23 2.01
CA VAL A 62 -3.05 -7.38 2.97
C VAL A 62 -3.94 -8.27 3.81
N MET A 63 -3.69 -8.33 5.12
CA MET A 63 -4.55 -9.08 6.03
C MET A 63 -5.92 -8.40 6.18
N PRO A 64 -7.00 -9.13 6.50
CA PRO A 64 -8.27 -8.51 6.85
C PRO A 64 -8.11 -7.50 7.99
N ILE A 65 -8.85 -6.39 7.92
CA ILE A 65 -8.88 -5.39 9.00
C ILE A 65 -9.39 -6.06 10.28
N ASN A 66 -8.64 -5.91 11.37
CA ASN A 66 -9.01 -6.38 12.69
C ASN A 66 -9.15 -5.19 13.64
N LEU A 67 -10.39 -4.76 13.88
CA LEU A 67 -10.69 -3.59 14.73
C LEU A 67 -10.24 -3.75 16.19
N GLY A 68 -10.00 -4.97 16.67
CA GLY A 68 -9.41 -5.22 17.99
C GLY A 68 -7.89 -4.99 18.04
N ALA A 69 -7.23 -4.89 16.88
CA ALA A 69 -5.80 -4.63 16.76
C ALA A 69 -5.52 -3.24 16.16
N SER A 70 -6.10 -2.92 15.01
CA SER A 70 -5.94 -1.64 14.32
C SER A 70 -7.04 -1.42 13.29
N ARG A 71 -7.34 -0.14 13.00
CA ARG A 71 -8.17 0.25 11.84
C ARG A 71 -7.44 0.14 10.50
N HIS A 72 -6.11 -0.05 10.53
CA HIS A 72 -5.28 -0.35 9.36
C HIS A 72 -5.05 -1.85 9.28
N ALA A 73 -5.14 -2.40 8.07
CA ALA A 73 -4.73 -3.75 7.75
C ALA A 73 -3.21 -3.91 7.80
N LEU A 74 -2.74 -5.08 8.23
CA LEU A 74 -1.32 -5.44 8.11
C LEU A 74 -0.98 -5.66 6.63
N VAL A 75 0.05 -4.96 6.16
CA VAL A 75 0.66 -5.14 4.84
C VAL A 75 1.98 -5.88 5.01
N TRP A 76 2.20 -6.93 4.23
CA TRP A 76 3.42 -7.73 4.27
C TRP A 76 3.88 -8.10 2.85
N VAL A 77 5.19 -8.32 2.72
CA VAL A 77 5.84 -8.75 1.49
C VAL A 77 6.97 -9.70 1.88
N ASP A 78 7.00 -10.87 1.25
CA ASP A 78 8.10 -11.82 1.34
C ASP A 78 9.07 -11.55 0.18
N VAL A 79 10.37 -11.44 0.52
CA VAL A 79 11.42 -11.12 -0.45
C VAL A 79 12.59 -12.07 -0.35
N THR A 80 13.18 -12.38 -1.49
CA THR A 80 14.46 -13.07 -1.62
C THR A 80 15.40 -12.27 -2.48
N ARG A 81 16.69 -12.56 -2.36
CA ARG A 81 17.73 -11.92 -3.17
C ARG A 81 17.94 -12.65 -4.48
#